data_AF-A0A1B9GLL4-F1
#
_entry.id   AF-A0A1B9GLL4-F1
#
_cell.length_a   1.000
_cell.length_b   1.000
_cell.length_c   1.000
_cell.angle_alpha   90.00
_cell.angle_beta   90.00
_cell.angle_gamma   90.00
#
_symmetry.space_group_name_H-M   'P 1'
#
loop_
_entity.id
_entity.type
_entity.pdbx_description
1 polymer ?
#
loop_
_entity_poly.entity_id
_entity_poly.type
_entity_poly.pdbx_seq_one_letter_code
_entity_poly.pdbx_strand_id
1 'polypeptide(L)'
;MSGRGLRPRGRRRAASPPPPPGTPIPLQLINDPVFRTFRGVQPYLESATIPHPVPASVLAAVRSFLCNRRDMNPRSSEALMDLATAFELDLLSARRQDGMEERLGARIDAAVVELKRHTSDEVGALRREIQWQRREDECRRSNAARTLLKQNWVPVTSHKNGRSKPHDDAPPVERRAQIDDLNEENLKEWLDLYDIPSDGDFGVRKQLLGGFLGGV
;
A
#
# COMPACT_ATOMS: atom_id res chain seq x y z
N MET A 1 -39.22 -15.03 58.44
CA MET A 1 -38.62 -13.69 58.61
C MET A 1 -37.16 -13.77 58.21
N SER A 2 -36.75 -12.88 57.32
CA SER A 2 -35.49 -12.90 56.58
C SER A 2 -34.28 -12.49 57.44
N GLY A 3 -33.19 -13.24 57.36
CA GLY A 3 -31.88 -12.84 57.91
C GLY A 3 -30.77 -13.08 56.88
N ARG A 4 -30.57 -12.12 55.97
CA ARG A 4 -29.49 -12.14 54.96
C ARG A 4 -28.14 -11.92 55.66
N GLY A 5 -27.31 -12.96 55.69
CA GLY A 5 -25.89 -12.85 56.06
C GLY A 5 -25.09 -12.16 54.96
N LEU A 6 -24.57 -10.96 55.25
CA LEU A 6 -23.64 -10.23 54.39
C LEU A 6 -22.25 -10.91 54.47
N ARG A 7 -21.82 -11.53 53.37
CA ARG A 7 -20.44 -12.00 53.20
C ARG A 7 -19.51 -10.80 52.97
N PRO A 8 -18.33 -10.74 53.62
CA PRO A 8 -17.35 -9.68 53.36
C PRO A 8 -16.75 -9.87 51.95
N ARG A 9 -16.89 -8.85 51.12
CA ARG A 9 -16.22 -8.76 49.82
C ARG A 9 -14.71 -8.65 50.06
N GLY A 10 -13.98 -9.70 49.71
CA GLY A 10 -12.52 -9.65 49.63
C GLY A 10 -12.09 -8.53 48.70
N ARG A 11 -11.29 -7.59 49.21
CA ARG A 11 -10.58 -6.59 48.40
C ARG A 11 -9.67 -7.33 47.43
N ARG A 12 -10.04 -7.38 46.14
CA ARG A 12 -9.10 -7.68 45.07
C ARG A 12 -7.99 -6.64 45.15
N ARG A 13 -6.77 -7.05 45.53
CA ARG A 13 -5.57 -6.24 45.26
C ARG A 13 -5.56 -5.99 43.76
N ALA A 14 -5.57 -4.73 43.35
CA ALA A 14 -5.25 -4.39 41.97
C ALA A 14 -3.87 -4.99 41.69
N ALA A 15 -3.78 -5.87 40.69
CA ALA A 15 -2.50 -6.33 40.19
C ALA A 15 -1.76 -5.08 39.72
N SER A 16 -0.59 -4.81 40.29
CA SER A 16 0.26 -3.71 39.85
C SER A 16 0.46 -3.82 38.33
N PRO A 17 0.48 -2.70 37.59
CA PRO A 17 0.79 -2.72 36.17
C PRO A 17 2.12 -3.47 35.96
N PRO A 18 2.25 -4.26 34.88
CA PRO A 18 3.52 -4.91 34.56
C PRO A 18 4.62 -3.84 34.54
N PRO A 19 5.82 -4.13 35.07
CA PRO A 19 6.92 -3.19 35.00
C PRO A 19 7.14 -2.77 33.54
N PRO A 20 7.48 -1.50 33.28
CA PRO A 20 7.74 -1.04 31.92
C PRO A 20 8.80 -1.94 31.25
N PRO A 21 8.67 -2.22 29.95
CA PRO A 21 9.63 -3.04 29.24
C PRO A 21 11.03 -2.47 29.44
N GLY A 22 11.97 -3.35 29.81
CA GLY A 22 13.29 -2.98 30.27
C GLY A 22 14.32 -4.07 30.01
N THR A 23 15.55 -3.68 29.67
CA THR A 23 16.68 -4.61 29.60
C THR A 23 17.35 -4.69 30.98
N PRO A 24 17.39 -5.86 31.64
CA PRO A 24 17.99 -6.00 32.97
C PRO A 24 19.51 -5.80 32.90
N ILE A 25 20.06 -5.07 33.87
CA ILE A 25 21.51 -4.89 34.00
C ILE A 25 22.08 -6.09 34.76
N PRO A 26 23.07 -6.81 34.22
CA PRO A 26 23.72 -7.91 34.93
C PRO A 26 24.28 -7.50 36.30
N LEU A 27 24.01 -8.31 37.33
CA LEU A 27 24.42 -8.03 38.71
C LEU A 27 25.94 -7.83 38.85
N GLN A 28 26.76 -8.57 38.09
CA GLN A 28 28.21 -8.38 38.13
C GLN A 28 28.65 -6.99 37.63
N LEU A 29 27.92 -6.40 36.67
CA LEU A 29 28.19 -5.02 36.22
C LEU A 29 27.72 -3.99 37.25
N ILE A 30 26.56 -4.22 37.89
CA ILE A 30 26.07 -3.35 38.96
C ILE A 30 27.07 -3.29 40.12
N ASN A 31 27.74 -4.40 40.41
CA ASN A 31 28.72 -4.49 41.48
C ASN A 31 30.13 -4.03 41.08
N ASP A 32 30.42 -3.82 39.80
CA ASP A 32 31.73 -3.32 39.37
C ASP A 32 31.87 -1.82 39.66
N PRO A 33 32.88 -1.39 40.45
CA PRO A 33 33.00 -0.01 40.89
C PRO A 33 33.26 0.95 39.73
N VAL A 34 33.90 0.49 38.64
CA VAL A 34 34.20 1.32 37.46
C VAL A 34 32.93 1.52 36.64
N PHE A 35 32.13 0.47 36.43
CA PHE A 35 30.85 0.55 35.72
C PHE A 35 29.90 1.59 36.35
N ARG A 36 29.88 1.66 37.68
CA ARG A 36 29.04 2.62 38.44
C ARG A 36 29.44 4.09 38.26
N THR A 37 30.65 4.37 37.76
CA THR A 37 31.11 5.75 37.53
C THR A 37 30.53 6.38 36.25
N PHE A 38 30.00 5.57 35.33
CA PHE A 38 29.51 6.09 34.06
C PHE A 38 28.14 6.75 34.23
N ARG A 39 28.10 8.08 34.01
CA ARG A 39 26.89 8.91 34.15
C ARG A 39 25.68 8.41 33.35
N GLY A 40 25.92 7.73 32.22
CA GLY A 40 24.85 7.19 31.38
C GLY A 40 24.08 6.03 32.01
N VAL A 41 24.69 5.24 32.90
CA VAL A 41 24.04 4.08 33.56
C VAL A 41 23.58 4.38 34.98
N GLN A 42 24.16 5.39 35.65
CA GLN A 42 23.86 5.76 37.03
C GLN A 42 22.36 5.86 37.38
N PRO A 43 21.50 6.48 36.55
CA PRO A 43 20.07 6.59 36.86
C PRO A 43 19.34 5.25 36.93
N TYR A 44 19.95 4.17 36.43
CA TYR A 44 19.33 2.86 36.27
C TYR A 44 19.97 1.77 37.15
N LEU A 45 20.98 2.12 37.95
CA LEU A 45 21.65 1.16 38.84
C LEU A 45 20.75 0.74 40.01
N GLU A 46 19.89 1.64 40.50
CA GLU A 46 18.94 1.34 41.58
C GLU A 46 17.79 0.45 41.10
N SER A 47 17.30 0.67 39.88
CA SER A 47 16.25 -0.15 39.27
C SER A 47 16.79 -1.45 38.64
N ALA A 48 18.12 -1.59 38.54
CA ALA A 48 18.81 -2.69 37.84
C ALA A 48 18.27 -2.96 36.42
N THR A 49 17.65 -1.96 35.79
CA THR A 49 16.89 -2.14 34.54
C THR A 49 16.96 -0.87 33.70
N ILE A 50 17.37 -1.01 32.43
CA ILE A 50 17.37 0.06 31.43
C ILE A 50 15.99 0.14 30.76
N PRO A 51 15.31 1.29 30.76
CA PRO A 51 14.00 1.42 30.13
C PRO A 51 14.09 1.34 28.61
N HIS A 52 13.02 0.87 27.96
CA HIS A 52 12.80 1.08 26.54
C HIS A 52 12.05 2.39 26.27
N PRO A 53 12.40 3.14 25.21
CA PRO A 53 13.51 2.87 24.30
C PRO A 53 14.88 3.08 24.97
N VAL A 54 15.86 2.24 24.62
CA VAL A 54 17.20 2.29 25.24
C VAL A 54 17.84 3.68 25.04
N PRO A 55 18.14 4.42 26.12
CA PRO A 55 18.74 5.73 26.02
C PRO A 55 20.12 5.69 25.35
N ALA A 56 20.40 6.63 24.46
CA ALA A 56 21.68 6.70 23.76
C ALA A 56 22.88 6.87 24.72
N SER A 57 22.66 7.56 25.84
CA SER A 57 23.65 7.74 26.91
C SER A 57 24.06 6.43 27.58
N VAL A 58 23.14 5.47 27.69
CA VAL A 58 23.40 4.13 28.26
C VAL A 58 24.33 3.34 27.35
N LEU A 59 24.01 3.26 26.05
CA LEU A 59 24.86 2.56 25.07
C LEU A 59 26.26 3.19 24.98
N ALA A 60 26.35 4.52 25.00
CA ALA A 60 27.63 5.22 25.02
C ALA A 60 28.45 4.91 26.28
N ALA A 61 27.79 4.82 27.44
CA ALA A 61 28.41 4.45 28.69
C ALA A 61 28.93 3.01 28.68
N VAL A 62 28.13 2.04 28.21
CA VAL A 62 28.55 0.62 28.12
C VAL A 62 29.73 0.43 27.17
N ARG A 63 29.73 1.10 26.02
CA ARG A 63 30.87 1.10 25.09
C ARG A 63 32.12 1.69 25.71
N SER A 64 31.97 2.82 26.39
CA SER A 64 33.08 3.47 27.08
C SER A 64 33.63 2.60 28.20
N PHE A 65 32.76 1.87 28.90
CA PHE A 65 33.19 0.85 29.87
C PHE A 65 34.00 -0.26 29.19
N LEU A 66 33.48 -0.86 28.12
CA LEU A 66 34.16 -1.93 27.39
C LEU A 66 35.54 -1.51 26.88
N CYS A 67 35.66 -0.29 26.33
CA CYS A 67 36.94 0.22 25.83
C CYS A 67 37.96 0.47 26.95
N ASN A 68 37.54 0.98 28.11
CA ASN A 68 38.46 1.47 29.14
C ASN A 68 38.73 0.43 30.24
N ARG A 69 37.79 -0.48 30.51
CA ARG A 69 37.83 -1.34 31.69
C ARG A 69 38.95 -2.38 31.65
N ARG A 70 39.33 -2.85 30.45
CA ARG A 70 40.34 -3.89 30.23
C ARG A 70 41.74 -3.49 30.69
N ASP A 71 42.05 -2.20 30.61
CA ASP A 71 43.37 -1.64 30.91
C ASP A 71 43.46 -1.02 32.31
N MET A 72 42.35 -1.00 33.07
CA MET A 72 42.29 -0.46 34.43
C MET A 72 42.73 -1.48 35.49
N ASN A 73 43.29 -1.00 36.60
CA ASN A 73 43.71 -1.81 37.75
C ASN A 73 42.68 -1.70 38.88
N PRO A 74 42.17 -2.81 39.48
CA PRO A 74 42.44 -4.21 39.15
C PRO A 74 41.92 -4.60 37.77
N ARG A 75 42.72 -5.42 37.05
CA ARG A 75 42.35 -5.95 35.74
C ARG A 75 40.98 -6.61 35.81
N SER A 76 40.11 -6.33 34.84
CA SER A 76 38.82 -7.01 34.75
C SER A 76 39.04 -8.49 34.47
N SER A 77 38.13 -9.31 35.00
CA SER A 77 38.03 -10.71 34.57
C SER A 77 37.46 -10.77 33.15
N GLU A 78 37.91 -11.76 32.39
CA GLU A 78 37.38 -12.03 31.04
C GLU A 78 35.86 -12.25 31.06
N ALA A 79 35.37 -12.99 32.06
CA ALA A 79 33.94 -13.21 32.29
C ALA A 79 33.13 -11.92 32.50
N LEU A 80 33.70 -10.88 33.10
CA LEU A 80 33.02 -9.58 33.25
C LEU A 80 32.93 -8.84 31.90
N MET A 81 33.96 -8.96 31.07
CA MET A 81 33.99 -8.33 29.76
C MET A 81 33.00 -9.01 28.80
N ASP A 82 32.96 -10.34 28.78
CA ASP A 82 32.00 -11.11 27.97
C ASP A 82 30.56 -10.77 28.33
N LEU A 83 30.29 -10.66 29.63
CA LEU A 83 28.98 -10.26 30.16
C LEU A 83 28.60 -8.83 29.77
N ALA A 84 29.55 -7.89 29.78
CA ALA A 84 29.33 -6.52 29.32
C ALA A 84 29.09 -6.45 27.80
N THR A 85 29.77 -7.29 27.01
CA THR A 85 29.55 -7.39 25.57
C THR A 85 28.19 -7.99 25.25
N ALA A 86 27.78 -9.06 25.96
CA ALA A 86 26.43 -9.62 25.84
C ALA A 86 25.35 -8.57 26.17
N PHE A 87 25.55 -7.82 27.26
CA PHE A 87 24.64 -6.74 27.64
C PHE A 87 24.57 -5.63 26.59
N GLU A 88 25.68 -5.25 25.95
CA GLU A 88 25.66 -4.30 24.83
C GLU A 88 24.81 -4.83 23.66
N LEU A 89 24.95 -6.10 23.31
CA LEU A 89 24.17 -6.74 22.23
C LEU A 89 22.67 -6.76 22.56
N ASP A 90 22.30 -7.03 23.81
CA ASP A 90 20.91 -7.00 24.27
C ASP A 90 20.32 -5.59 24.12
N LEU A 91 21.06 -4.56 24.55
CA LEU A 91 20.65 -3.16 24.42
C LEU A 91 20.52 -2.71 22.95
N LEU A 92 21.40 -3.19 22.07
CA LEU A 92 21.31 -2.93 20.63
C LEU A 92 20.12 -3.63 19.99
N SER A 93 19.80 -4.85 20.42
CA SER A 93 18.66 -5.62 19.92
C SER A 93 17.34 -4.99 20.36
N ALA A 94 17.24 -4.64 21.64
CA ALA A 94 16.18 -3.85 22.23
C ALA A 94 15.88 -2.58 21.42
N ARG A 95 16.92 -1.78 21.16
CA ARG A 95 16.81 -0.52 20.41
C ARG A 95 16.42 -0.70 18.94
N ARG A 96 16.70 -1.86 18.34
CA ARG A 96 16.28 -2.18 16.96
C ARG A 96 14.81 -2.59 16.89
N GLN A 97 14.30 -3.26 17.92
CA GLN A 97 12.90 -3.66 18.00
C GLN A 97 12.00 -2.45 18.32
N ASP A 98 12.51 -1.49 19.09
CA ASP A 98 11.81 -0.24 19.39
C ASP A 98 11.52 0.58 18.11
N GLY A 99 10.26 0.54 17.66
CA GLY A 99 9.75 1.30 16.51
C GLY A 99 9.90 0.63 15.15
N MET A 100 10.47 -0.58 15.06
CA MET A 100 10.51 -1.32 13.79
C MET A 100 9.14 -1.90 13.42
N GLU A 101 8.40 -2.43 14.39
CA GLU A 101 7.03 -2.94 14.17
C GLU A 101 6.07 -1.83 13.75
N GLU A 102 6.15 -0.67 14.38
CA GLU A 102 5.29 0.48 14.07
C GLU A 102 5.61 1.07 12.67
N ARG A 103 6.89 1.16 12.31
CA ARG A 103 7.32 1.56 10.96
C ARG A 103 6.94 0.54 9.90
N LEU A 104 7.05 -0.75 10.20
CA LEU A 104 6.67 -1.82 9.28
C LEU A 104 5.15 -1.84 9.08
N GLY A 105 4.38 -1.70 10.16
CA GLY A 105 2.93 -1.54 10.13
C GLY A 105 2.51 -0.36 9.26
N ALA A 106 3.06 0.83 9.50
CA ALA A 106 2.77 2.02 8.69
C ALA A 106 3.11 1.85 7.20
N ARG A 107 4.20 1.14 6.87
CA ARG A 107 4.57 0.84 5.47
C ARG A 107 3.63 -0.15 4.82
N ILE A 108 3.21 -1.19 5.54
CA ILE A 108 2.23 -2.17 5.06
C ILE A 108 0.90 -1.48 4.81
N ASP A 109 0.42 -0.66 5.75
CA ASP A 109 -0.83 0.08 5.61
C ASP A 109 -0.81 1.04 4.41
N ALA A 110 0.30 1.76 4.21
CA ALA A 110 0.46 2.62 3.04
C ALA A 110 0.40 1.83 1.72
N ALA A 111 1.08 0.68 1.64
CA ALA A 111 1.05 -0.18 0.46
C ALA A 111 -0.36 -0.76 0.20
N VAL A 112 -1.08 -1.14 1.26
CA VAL A 112 -2.46 -1.62 1.16
C VAL A 112 -3.41 -0.53 0.65
N VAL A 113 -3.24 0.72 1.10
CA VAL A 113 -4.03 1.85 0.62
C VAL A 113 -3.76 2.11 -0.87
N GLU A 114 -2.49 2.08 -1.28
CA GLU A 114 -2.11 2.29 -2.68
C GLU A 114 -2.66 1.18 -3.59
N LEU A 115 -2.56 -0.08 -3.17
CA LEU A 115 -3.11 -1.22 -3.90
C LEU A 115 -4.63 -1.11 -4.04
N LYS A 116 -5.35 -0.77 -2.96
CA LYS A 116 -6.81 -0.57 -3.00
C LYS A 116 -7.21 0.54 -3.97
N ARG A 117 -6.44 1.63 -4.03
CA ARG A 117 -6.67 2.72 -4.98
C ARG A 117 -6.52 2.24 -6.41
N HIS A 118 -5.42 1.55 -6.72
CA HIS A 118 -5.17 0.99 -8.06
C HIS A 118 -6.30 0.05 -8.49
N THR A 119 -6.67 -0.90 -7.64
CA THR A 119 -7.75 -1.84 -7.94
C THR A 119 -9.10 -1.15 -8.13
N SER A 120 -9.39 -0.11 -7.34
CA SER A 120 -10.61 0.69 -7.51
C SER A 120 -10.63 1.42 -8.86
N ASP A 121 -9.49 1.98 -9.27
CA ASP A 121 -9.36 2.70 -10.53
C ASP A 121 -9.52 1.76 -11.73
N GLU A 122 -8.90 0.58 -11.68
CA GLU A 122 -9.02 -0.47 -12.70
C GLU A 122 -10.45 -0.98 -12.83
N VAL A 123 -11.11 -1.29 -11.70
CA VAL A 123 -12.53 -1.70 -11.69
C VAL A 123 -13.41 -0.59 -12.24
N GLY A 124 -13.11 0.68 -11.93
CA GLY A 124 -13.80 1.83 -12.49
C GLY A 124 -13.64 1.94 -14.01
N ALA A 125 -12.45 1.68 -14.54
CA ALA A 125 -12.17 1.67 -15.97
C ALA A 125 -12.93 0.56 -16.69
N LEU A 126 -12.86 -0.68 -16.18
CA LEU A 126 -13.56 -1.83 -16.76
C LEU A 126 -15.08 -1.64 -16.76
N ARG A 127 -15.65 -1.05 -15.70
CA ARG A 127 -17.09 -0.74 -15.66
C ARG A 127 -17.51 0.25 -16.74
N ARG A 128 -16.68 1.28 -17.02
CA ARG A 128 -16.95 2.24 -18.09
C ARG A 128 -16.85 1.59 -19.47
N GLU A 129 -15.83 0.77 -19.68
CA GLU A 129 -15.65 0.02 -20.92
C GLU A 129 -16.85 -0.88 -21.22
N ILE A 130 -17.29 -1.68 -20.24
CA ILE A 130 -18.51 -2.52 -20.37
C ILE A 130 -19.74 -1.67 -20.68
N GLN A 131 -19.87 -0.50 -20.03
CA GLN A 131 -21.00 0.40 -20.28
C GLN A 131 -20.97 0.96 -21.71
N TRP A 132 -19.80 1.34 -22.21
CA TRP A 132 -19.65 1.83 -23.58
C TRP A 132 -19.88 0.73 -24.61
N GLN A 133 -19.39 -0.47 -24.37
CA GLN A 133 -19.65 -1.63 -25.24
C GLN A 133 -21.14 -1.95 -25.35
N ARG A 134 -21.87 -1.91 -24.23
CA ARG A 134 -23.34 -2.09 -24.25
C ARG A 134 -24.06 -1.02 -25.07
N ARG A 135 -23.63 0.24 -24.95
CA ARG A 135 -24.19 1.35 -25.74
C ARG A 135 -23.87 1.22 -27.22
N GLU A 136 -22.64 0.83 -27.55
CA GLU A 136 -22.22 0.53 -28.92
C GLU A 136 -23.14 -0.53 -29.54
N ASP A 137 -23.31 -1.67 -28.85
CA ASP A 137 -24.16 -2.77 -29.30
C ASP A 137 -25.62 -2.36 -29.46
N GLU A 138 -26.13 -1.51 -28.57
CA GLU A 138 -27.51 -0.99 -28.63
C GLU A 138 -27.70 -0.06 -29.83
N CYS A 139 -26.76 0.87 -30.06
CA CYS A 139 -26.75 1.74 -31.22
C CYS A 139 -26.67 0.93 -32.52
N ARG A 140 -25.79 -0.06 -32.60
CA ARG A 140 -25.65 -0.95 -33.77
C ARG A 140 -26.91 -1.76 -34.02
N ARG A 141 -27.53 -2.32 -32.99
CA ARG A 141 -28.82 -3.02 -33.11
C ARG A 141 -29.94 -2.09 -33.59
N SER A 142 -29.99 -0.85 -33.11
CA SER A 142 -30.94 0.15 -33.61
C SER A 142 -30.68 0.49 -35.09
N ASN A 143 -29.41 0.61 -35.47
CA ASN A 143 -29.00 0.92 -36.84
C ASN A 143 -29.33 -0.23 -37.80
N ALA A 144 -29.27 -1.49 -37.37
CA ALA A 144 -29.70 -2.63 -38.18
C ALA A 144 -31.16 -2.47 -38.64
N ALA A 145 -32.06 -2.11 -37.71
CA ALA A 145 -33.46 -1.84 -38.03
C ALA A 145 -33.63 -0.60 -38.92
N ARG A 146 -32.87 0.48 -38.64
CA ARG A 146 -32.92 1.73 -39.43
C ARG A 146 -32.42 1.53 -40.86
N THR A 147 -31.41 0.69 -41.06
CA THR A 147 -30.91 0.30 -42.39
C THR A 147 -32.02 -0.34 -43.21
N LEU A 148 -32.76 -1.28 -42.63
CA LEU A 148 -33.90 -1.93 -43.29
C LEU A 148 -35.02 -0.92 -43.63
N LEU A 149 -35.25 0.05 -42.75
CA LEU A 149 -36.26 1.10 -42.91
C LEU A 149 -35.78 2.31 -43.73
N LYS A 150 -34.54 2.30 -44.25
CA LYS A 150 -33.89 3.42 -44.96
C LYS A 150 -33.93 4.74 -44.16
N GLN A 151 -33.86 4.65 -42.84
CA GLN A 151 -33.78 5.81 -41.93
C GLN A 151 -32.33 6.16 -41.62
N ASN A 152 -32.09 7.39 -41.13
CA ASN A 152 -30.78 7.78 -40.60
C ASN A 152 -30.43 6.90 -39.40
N TRP A 153 -29.19 6.45 -39.36
CA TRP A 153 -28.54 5.83 -38.23
C TRP A 153 -28.38 6.81 -37.07
N VAL A 154 -28.36 6.25 -35.87
CA VAL A 154 -27.94 6.95 -34.67
C VAL A 154 -26.42 6.85 -34.58
N PRO A 155 -25.72 7.93 -34.16
CA PRO A 155 -24.28 7.88 -33.93
C PRO A 155 -23.90 6.78 -32.95
N VAL A 156 -22.97 5.91 -33.34
CA VAL A 156 -22.52 4.78 -32.53
C VAL A 156 -21.38 5.23 -31.62
N THR A 157 -21.54 5.12 -30.30
CA THR A 157 -20.44 5.42 -29.37
C THR A 157 -19.43 4.29 -29.32
N SER A 158 -18.15 4.59 -29.48
CA SER A 158 -17.05 3.62 -29.38
C SER A 158 -16.90 3.07 -27.97
N HIS A 159 -16.71 1.76 -27.87
CA HIS A 159 -16.35 1.07 -26.64
C HIS A 159 -15.00 1.49 -26.04
N LYS A 160 -14.09 2.10 -26.83
CA LYS A 160 -12.75 2.50 -26.36
C LYS A 160 -12.76 3.74 -25.49
N ASN A 161 -13.57 4.73 -25.85
CA ASN A 161 -13.51 6.06 -25.24
C ASN A 161 -14.89 6.74 -25.11
N GLY A 162 -15.98 6.07 -25.51
CA GLY A 162 -17.34 6.60 -25.47
C GLY A 162 -17.64 7.67 -26.52
N ARG A 163 -16.70 7.98 -27.43
CA ARG A 163 -16.90 8.97 -28.49
C ARG A 163 -17.61 8.36 -29.68
N SER A 164 -18.45 9.13 -30.34
CA SER A 164 -19.14 8.73 -31.58
C SER A 164 -18.47 9.23 -32.85
N LYS A 165 -17.33 9.92 -32.73
CA LYS A 165 -16.55 10.51 -33.82
C LYS A 165 -15.07 10.55 -33.43
N PRO A 166 -14.14 10.47 -34.41
CA PRO A 166 -12.70 10.41 -34.13
C PRO A 166 -12.17 11.72 -33.51
N HIS A 167 -12.61 12.87 -34.04
CA HIS A 167 -12.27 14.20 -33.56
C HIS A 167 -13.51 15.10 -33.52
N ASP A 168 -13.43 16.24 -32.82
CA ASP A 168 -14.60 17.10 -32.60
C ASP A 168 -15.14 17.75 -33.87
N ASP A 169 -14.30 17.94 -34.88
CA ASP A 169 -14.71 18.53 -36.17
C ASP A 169 -15.28 17.49 -37.16
N ALA A 170 -15.22 16.18 -36.85
CA ALA A 170 -15.74 15.15 -37.75
C ALA A 170 -17.27 15.14 -37.72
N PRO A 171 -17.95 15.15 -38.88
CA PRO A 171 -19.39 14.92 -38.93
C PRO A 171 -19.70 13.49 -38.48
N PRO A 172 -20.77 13.25 -37.72
CA PRO A 172 -21.20 11.90 -37.38
C PRO A 172 -21.65 11.16 -38.64
N VAL A 173 -21.35 9.85 -38.70
CA VAL A 173 -21.85 8.98 -39.75
C VAL A 173 -23.28 8.55 -39.42
N GLU A 174 -24.24 9.11 -40.15
CA GLU A 174 -25.67 8.86 -40.04
C GLU A 174 -26.21 7.94 -41.16
N ARG A 175 -25.45 7.72 -42.24
CA ARG A 175 -25.89 6.85 -43.35
C ARG A 175 -24.70 6.20 -44.04
N ARG A 176 -24.96 5.06 -44.68
CA ARG A 176 -23.97 4.35 -45.50
C ARG A 176 -23.29 5.23 -46.56
N ALA A 177 -24.06 6.10 -47.24
CA ALA A 177 -23.53 6.97 -48.29
C ALA A 177 -22.41 7.91 -47.79
N GLN A 178 -22.46 8.36 -46.53
CA GLN A 178 -21.42 9.23 -45.98
C GLN A 178 -20.08 8.50 -45.80
N ILE A 179 -20.10 7.17 -45.66
CA ILE A 179 -18.88 6.34 -45.61
C ILE A 179 -18.25 6.26 -46.99
N ASP A 180 -19.08 6.23 -48.04
CA ASP A 180 -18.61 6.19 -49.42
C ASP A 180 -17.87 7.49 -49.80
N ASP A 181 -18.21 8.62 -49.15
CA ASP A 181 -17.56 9.92 -49.32
C ASP A 181 -16.28 10.11 -48.48
N LEU A 182 -15.95 9.18 -47.57
CA LEU A 182 -14.72 9.28 -46.77
C LEU A 182 -13.49 9.09 -47.65
N ASN A 183 -12.45 9.89 -47.39
CA ASN A 183 -11.11 9.65 -47.90
C ASN A 183 -10.39 8.56 -47.07
N GLU A 184 -9.18 8.18 -47.47
CA GLU A 184 -8.44 7.10 -46.83
C GLU A 184 -7.96 7.41 -45.40
N GLU A 185 -7.56 8.66 -45.15
CA GLU A 185 -7.12 9.12 -43.83
C GLU A 185 -8.28 9.11 -42.83
N ASN A 186 -9.41 9.74 -43.18
CA ASN A 186 -10.59 9.77 -42.33
C ASN A 186 -11.13 8.36 -42.09
N LEU A 187 -11.16 7.50 -43.12
CA LEU A 187 -11.59 6.11 -42.97
C LEU A 187 -10.73 5.37 -41.94
N LYS A 188 -9.41 5.55 -41.98
CA LYS A 188 -8.49 4.94 -41.01
C LYS A 188 -8.80 5.40 -39.59
N GLU A 189 -9.00 6.70 -39.37
CA GLU A 189 -9.35 7.23 -38.05
C GLU A 189 -10.67 6.65 -37.51
N TRP A 190 -11.66 6.47 -38.39
CA TRP A 190 -12.93 5.82 -38.04
C TRP A 190 -12.75 4.34 -37.68
N LEU A 191 -11.90 3.60 -38.40
CA LEU A 191 -11.60 2.19 -38.08
C LEU A 191 -10.86 2.08 -36.74
N ASP A 192 -9.87 2.96 -36.50
CA ASP A 192 -9.09 3.00 -35.26
C ASP A 192 -9.97 3.33 -34.04
N LEU A 193 -10.97 4.18 -34.22
CA LEU A 193 -11.95 4.53 -33.18
C LEU A 193 -12.74 3.32 -32.68
N TYR A 194 -13.06 2.37 -33.57
CA TYR A 194 -13.87 1.18 -33.25
C TYR A 194 -13.05 -0.12 -33.18
N ASP A 195 -11.72 -0.03 -33.24
CA ASP A 195 -10.82 -1.19 -33.24
C ASP A 195 -11.12 -2.21 -34.37
N ILE A 196 -11.56 -1.70 -35.52
CA ILE A 196 -11.86 -2.53 -36.69
C ILE A 196 -10.55 -2.76 -37.45
N PRO A 197 -10.19 -4.01 -37.77
CA PRO A 197 -8.99 -4.30 -38.56
C PRO A 197 -8.98 -3.51 -39.87
N SER A 198 -7.87 -2.82 -40.13
CA SER A 198 -7.66 -2.04 -41.37
C SER A 198 -7.13 -2.90 -42.52
N ASP A 199 -7.38 -4.20 -42.49
CA ASP A 199 -6.89 -5.14 -43.49
C ASP A 199 -7.73 -5.05 -44.77
N GLY A 200 -7.07 -5.20 -45.92
CA GLY A 200 -7.70 -5.20 -47.23
C GLY A 200 -7.69 -3.84 -47.93
N ASP A 201 -8.28 -3.83 -49.13
CA ASP A 201 -8.34 -2.62 -49.94
C ASP A 201 -9.28 -1.57 -49.34
N PHE A 202 -9.24 -0.37 -49.92
CA PHE A 202 -10.06 0.76 -49.48
C PHE A 202 -11.57 0.49 -49.54
N GLY A 203 -12.03 -0.29 -50.53
CA GLY A 203 -13.44 -0.65 -50.67
C GLY A 203 -13.90 -1.62 -49.59
N VAL A 204 -13.08 -2.64 -49.28
CA VAL A 204 -13.31 -3.60 -48.20
C VAL A 204 -13.38 -2.87 -46.86
N ARG A 205 -12.44 -1.96 -46.58
CA ARG A 205 -12.45 -1.15 -45.35
C ARG A 205 -13.73 -0.31 -45.20
N LYS A 206 -14.22 0.31 -46.28
CA LYS A 206 -15.52 1.00 -46.27
C LYS A 206 -16.67 0.04 -46.00
N GLN A 207 -16.66 -1.14 -46.60
CA GLN A 207 -17.65 -2.19 -46.35
C GLN A 207 -17.68 -2.59 -44.88
N LEU A 208 -16.53 -2.90 -44.29
CA LEU A 208 -16.39 -3.24 -42.88
C LEU A 208 -16.95 -2.16 -41.96
N LEU A 209 -16.53 -0.90 -42.14
CA LEU A 209 -16.99 0.21 -41.29
C LEU A 209 -18.52 0.38 -41.38
N GLY A 210 -19.09 0.38 -42.58
CA GLY A 210 -20.53 0.59 -42.70
C GLY A 210 -21.38 -0.63 -42.39
N GLY A 211 -20.85 -1.85 -42.49
CA GLY A 211 -21.50 -3.04 -41.93
C GLY A 211 -21.55 -2.95 -40.41
N PHE A 212 -20.41 -2.62 -39.79
CA PHE A 212 -20.29 -2.42 -38.36
C PHE A 212 -21.27 -1.35 -37.85
N LEU A 213 -21.21 -0.12 -38.37
CA LEU A 213 -22.06 1.00 -37.96
C LEU A 213 -23.54 0.77 -38.28
N GLY A 214 -23.81 0.12 -39.41
CA GLY A 214 -25.15 -0.23 -39.85
C GLY A 214 -25.77 -1.42 -39.12
N GLY A 215 -25.00 -2.14 -38.30
CA GLY A 215 -25.45 -3.32 -37.56
C GLY A 215 -25.70 -4.55 -38.43
N VAL A 216 -25.00 -4.67 -39.56
CA VAL A 216 -25.14 -5.75 -40.57
C VAL A 216 -23.91 -6.65 -40.56
#